data_AF-A0A6C0DY27-F1
#
_entry.id   AF-A0A6C0DY27-F1
#
_cell.length_a   1.000
_cell.length_b   1.000
_cell.length_c   1.000
_cell.angle_alpha   90.00
_cell.angle_beta   90.00
_cell.angle_gamma   90.00
#
_symmetry.space_group_name_H-M   'P 1'
#
loop_
_entity.id
_entity.type
_entity.pdbx_description
1 polymer ?
#
loop_
_entity_poly.entity_id
_entity_poly.type
_entity_poly.pdbx_seq_one_letter_code
_entity_poly.pdbx_strand_id
1 'polypeptide(L)'
;MDNNFTRAIEDFFTAKSMIYYVFVFLAIYLVCYFLLSLFFNTTDPDSTLRLVRIVDVMIFVFLVVFLVITYGNKGTAELSSQLSKNIEDLKRFTDNEYSIISVLIFIIVFYTCIYVIRIPMSDRLKPASIMIIENAALILFAVLLILTFFKYLLNIDLFNYSMGDIVHVLNENAGGTTVTPRPMPTSISGPGRSSGGTPYSMEHNPPAVQGEEVFNIRNNLYTYDEAQAVCSIYGASLATYEQIEDAYNDGGEWCNYGWSQGQMALFPTQKSTWKTLQARDSTKNACGRPGINGGYMKNKNIKFGVNCYGKKPQPSSQELAMMQANSNISPNIPLTPAEQKLQTKMKIWKNNANEFLVVNSFNRQEWSDIK
;
A
#
# COMPACT_ATOMS: atom_id res chain seq x y z
N MET A 1 27.06 7.32 5.19
CA MET A 1 25.77 7.70 4.59
C MET A 1 25.06 6.41 4.24
N ASP A 2 23.85 6.22 4.75
CA ASP A 2 23.11 4.97 4.62
C ASP A 2 22.83 4.60 3.16
N ASN A 3 22.90 3.31 2.84
CA ASN A 3 22.58 2.80 1.49
C ASN A 3 21.15 3.16 1.05
N ASN A 4 20.25 3.42 2.00
CA ASN A 4 18.89 3.90 1.74
C ASN A 4 18.85 5.37 1.32
N PHE A 5 19.74 6.21 1.85
CA PHE A 5 19.85 7.62 1.45
C PHE A 5 20.41 7.73 0.03
N THR A 6 21.47 6.96 -0.27
CA THR A 6 22.06 6.95 -1.62
C THR A 6 21.07 6.41 -2.64
N ARG A 7 20.33 5.34 -2.34
CA ARG A 7 19.24 4.84 -3.21
C ARG A 7 18.10 5.83 -3.37
N ALA A 8 17.71 6.53 -2.31
CA ALA A 8 16.69 7.57 -2.40
C ALA A 8 17.14 8.72 -3.32
N ILE A 9 18.42 9.10 -3.27
CA ILE A 9 19.01 10.10 -4.17
C ILE A 9 19.13 9.55 -5.61
N GLU A 10 19.51 8.29 -5.79
CA GLU A 10 19.60 7.68 -7.12
C GLU A 10 18.21 7.56 -7.76
N ASP A 11 17.20 7.07 -7.05
CA ASP A 11 15.80 7.05 -7.49
C ASP A 11 15.28 8.46 -7.79
N PHE A 12 15.72 9.45 -7.00
CA PHE A 12 15.42 10.86 -7.24
C PHE A 12 16.00 11.34 -8.57
N PHE A 13 17.26 11.04 -8.91
CA PHE A 13 17.91 11.51 -10.14
C PHE A 13 17.84 10.54 -11.34
N THR A 14 17.18 9.38 -11.22
CA THR A 14 17.11 8.40 -12.31
C THR A 14 16.34 8.94 -13.52
N ALA A 15 16.79 8.61 -14.74
CA ALA A 15 16.22 9.06 -16.03
C ALA A 15 14.75 8.66 -16.31
N LYS A 16 14.07 8.03 -15.33
CA LYS A 16 12.67 7.63 -15.38
C LYS A 16 11.80 8.39 -14.36
N SER A 17 12.39 9.18 -13.46
CA SER A 17 11.64 9.94 -12.47
C SER A 17 11.05 11.21 -13.10
N MET A 18 9.82 11.58 -12.73
CA MET A 18 9.22 12.85 -13.18
C MET A 18 10.12 14.06 -12.86
N ILE A 19 10.89 13.99 -11.77
CA ILE A 19 11.74 15.07 -11.32
C ILE A 19 12.98 15.25 -12.22
N TYR A 20 13.51 14.19 -12.83
CA TYR A 20 14.53 14.31 -13.87
C TYR A 20 14.05 15.21 -15.02
N TYR A 21 12.82 15.02 -15.49
CA TYR A 21 12.25 15.86 -16.55
C TYR A 21 12.07 17.31 -16.11
N VAL A 22 11.73 17.55 -14.83
CA VAL A 22 11.67 18.91 -14.26
C VAL A 22 13.07 19.55 -14.23
N PHE A 23 14.11 18.82 -13.88
CA PHE A 23 15.49 19.33 -13.92
C PHE A 23 16.00 19.58 -15.33
N VAL A 24 15.69 18.69 -16.28
CA VAL A 24 16.03 18.88 -17.71
C VAL A 24 15.29 20.09 -18.26
N PHE A 25 13.99 20.22 -17.96
CA PHE A 25 13.21 21.39 -18.29
C PHE A 25 13.84 22.67 -17.73
N LEU A 26 14.19 22.65 -16.44
CA LEU A 26 14.81 23.79 -15.78
C LEU A 26 16.14 24.12 -16.46
N ALA A 27 16.99 23.15 -16.73
CA ALA A 27 18.26 23.36 -17.43
C ALA A 27 18.07 23.98 -18.82
N ILE A 28 17.12 23.47 -19.62
CA ILE A 28 16.78 24.04 -20.93
C ILE A 28 16.28 25.48 -20.78
N TYR A 29 15.39 25.73 -19.83
CA TYR A 29 14.88 27.07 -19.55
C TYR A 29 15.99 28.05 -19.21
N LEU A 30 16.90 27.65 -18.33
CA LEU A 30 18.03 28.46 -17.91
C LEU A 30 18.96 28.79 -19.08
N VAL A 31 19.24 27.82 -19.96
CA VAL A 31 20.06 28.03 -21.16
C VAL A 31 19.35 28.97 -22.14
N CYS A 32 18.06 28.76 -22.42
CA CYS A 32 17.29 29.61 -23.32
C CYS A 32 17.19 31.06 -22.81
N TYR A 33 16.90 31.23 -21.52
CA TYR A 33 16.83 32.56 -20.89
C TYR A 33 18.19 33.26 -20.94
N PHE A 34 19.28 32.57 -20.59
CA PHE A 34 20.63 33.13 -20.65
C PHE A 34 21.00 33.55 -22.07
N LEU A 35 20.85 32.66 -23.06
CA LEU A 35 21.21 32.95 -24.45
C LEU A 35 20.39 34.11 -25.03
N LEU A 36 19.10 34.15 -24.76
CA LEU A 36 18.25 35.23 -25.24
C LEU A 36 18.51 36.53 -24.49
N SER A 37 18.87 36.48 -23.20
CA SER A 37 19.23 37.68 -22.44
C SER A 37 20.45 38.43 -23.00
N LEU A 38 21.29 37.77 -23.81
CA LEU A 38 22.41 38.42 -24.52
C LEU A 38 21.96 39.35 -25.66
N PHE A 39 20.76 39.13 -26.21
CA PHE A 39 20.22 39.87 -27.34
C PHE A 39 19.16 40.92 -26.95
N PHE A 40 18.68 40.89 -25.70
CA PHE A 40 17.63 41.78 -25.21
C PHE A 40 18.18 42.72 -24.14
N ASN A 41 17.80 43.99 -24.18
CA ASN A 41 18.19 44.95 -23.14
C ASN A 41 17.38 44.72 -21.86
N THR A 42 17.96 44.02 -20.89
CA THR A 42 17.31 43.68 -19.62
C THR A 42 17.16 44.85 -18.64
N THR A 43 17.63 46.05 -19.00
CA THR A 43 17.42 47.27 -18.20
C THR A 43 16.04 47.90 -18.41
N ASP A 44 15.40 47.61 -19.54
CA ASP A 44 14.05 48.07 -19.86
C ASP A 44 13.00 47.00 -19.45
N PRO A 45 12.00 47.35 -18.61
CA PRO A 45 10.96 46.43 -18.19
C PRO A 45 10.16 45.83 -19.36
N ASP A 46 9.90 46.62 -20.41
CA ASP A 46 9.12 46.14 -21.57
C ASP A 46 9.92 45.13 -22.41
N SER A 47 11.22 45.40 -22.61
CA SER A 47 12.15 44.47 -23.24
C SER A 47 12.33 43.17 -22.45
N THR A 48 12.36 43.27 -21.12
CA THR A 48 12.42 42.11 -20.20
C THR A 48 11.13 41.29 -20.26
N LEU A 49 9.97 41.95 -20.31
CA LEU A 49 8.68 41.27 -20.46
C LEU A 49 8.61 40.48 -21.77
N ARG A 50 9.07 41.08 -22.88
CA ARG A 50 9.13 40.40 -24.19
C ARG A 50 10.05 39.19 -24.16
N LEU A 51 11.24 39.33 -23.56
CA LEU A 51 12.19 38.23 -23.37
C LEU A 51 11.53 37.06 -22.64
N VAL A 52 10.93 37.31 -21.47
CA VAL A 52 10.28 36.28 -20.66
C VAL A 52 9.15 35.59 -21.43
N ARG A 53 8.30 36.34 -22.14
CA ARG A 53 7.20 35.79 -22.94
C ARG A 53 7.69 34.91 -24.09
N ILE A 54 8.78 35.29 -24.76
CA ILE A 54 9.36 34.48 -25.84
C ILE A 54 9.89 33.17 -25.28
N VAL A 55 10.61 33.21 -24.16
CA VAL A 55 11.14 32.00 -23.52
C VAL A 55 9.99 31.07 -23.10
N ASP A 56 8.94 31.60 -22.45
CA ASP A 56 7.75 30.81 -22.09
C ASP A 56 7.11 30.14 -23.30
N VAL A 57 6.88 30.88 -24.40
CA VAL A 57 6.29 30.31 -25.62
C VAL A 57 7.18 29.21 -26.20
N MET A 58 8.50 29.41 -26.25
CA MET A 58 9.43 28.39 -26.75
C MET A 58 9.36 27.10 -25.92
N ILE A 59 9.31 27.22 -24.60
CA ILE A 59 9.16 26.07 -23.71
C ILE A 59 7.83 25.36 -23.94
N PHE A 60 6.71 26.09 -23.99
CA PHE A 60 5.40 25.47 -24.13
C PHE A 60 5.28 24.75 -25.47
N VAL A 61 5.84 25.32 -26.54
CA VAL A 61 5.92 24.66 -27.85
C VAL A 61 6.78 23.40 -27.75
N PHE A 62 7.94 23.46 -27.11
CA PHE A 62 8.78 22.27 -26.89
C PHE A 62 8.04 21.19 -26.10
N LEU A 63 7.32 21.55 -25.04
CA LEU A 63 6.55 20.62 -24.21
C LEU A 63 5.42 19.98 -25.00
N VAL A 64 4.68 20.74 -25.82
CA VAL A 64 3.64 20.21 -26.70
C VAL A 64 4.24 19.24 -27.72
N VAL A 65 5.35 19.61 -28.37
CA VAL A 65 6.05 18.73 -29.32
C VAL A 65 6.53 17.45 -28.63
N PHE A 66 7.11 17.56 -27.44
CA PHE A 66 7.55 16.42 -26.64
C PHE A 66 6.38 15.49 -26.29
N LEU A 67 5.23 16.03 -25.87
CA LEU A 67 4.04 15.24 -25.59
C LEU A 67 3.49 14.56 -26.84
N VAL A 68 3.45 15.26 -27.99
CA VAL A 68 3.01 14.70 -29.26
C VAL A 68 3.93 13.57 -29.73
N ILE A 69 5.26 13.74 -29.65
CA ILE A 69 6.21 12.68 -29.99
C ILE A 69 6.06 11.49 -29.04
N THR A 70 5.89 11.75 -27.74
CA THR A 70 5.86 10.71 -26.71
C THR A 70 4.54 9.94 -26.68
N TYR A 71 3.42 10.59 -26.99
CA TYR A 71 2.08 10.06 -26.77
C TYR A 71 1.18 10.08 -28.01
N GLY A 72 1.48 10.88 -29.03
CA GLY A 72 0.60 11.10 -30.19
C GLY A 72 0.32 9.86 -31.04
N ASN A 73 1.20 8.86 -30.99
CA ASN A 73 1.05 7.60 -31.73
C ASN A 73 0.75 6.39 -30.83
N LYS A 74 0.59 6.58 -29.51
CA LYS A 74 0.32 5.47 -28.57
C LYS A 74 -1.17 5.19 -28.49
N GLY A 75 -1.54 3.90 -28.56
CA GLY A 75 -2.92 3.45 -28.38
C GLY A 75 -3.42 3.68 -26.94
N THR A 76 -4.74 3.71 -26.76
CA THR A 76 -5.40 3.96 -25.47
C THR A 76 -4.99 2.98 -24.36
N ALA A 77 -4.74 1.71 -24.69
CA ALA A 77 -4.28 0.69 -23.75
C ALA A 77 -2.82 0.89 -23.28
N GLU A 78 -1.95 1.42 -24.13
CA GLU A 78 -0.57 1.76 -23.75
C GLU A 78 -0.55 3.02 -22.88
N LEU A 79 -1.43 3.99 -23.18
CA LEU A 79 -1.59 5.20 -22.38
C LEU A 79 -2.07 4.87 -20.95
N SER A 80 -3.06 3.99 -20.79
CA SER A 80 -3.55 3.58 -19.48
C SER A 80 -2.50 2.81 -18.68
N SER A 81 -1.70 1.96 -19.33
CA SER A 81 -0.58 1.25 -18.70
C SER A 81 0.53 2.19 -18.22
N GLN A 82 0.84 3.24 -18.97
CA GLN A 82 1.83 4.24 -18.55
C GLN A 82 1.29 5.13 -17.43
N LEU A 83 0.01 5.50 -17.49
CA LEU A 83 -0.62 6.27 -16.42
C LEU A 83 -0.66 5.49 -15.11
N SER A 84 -0.96 4.19 -15.13
CA SER A 84 -0.97 3.36 -13.91
C SER A 84 0.42 3.25 -13.29
N LYS A 85 1.47 3.08 -14.10
CA LYS A 85 2.87 3.11 -13.61
C LYS A 85 3.22 4.44 -12.96
N ASN A 86 2.87 5.56 -13.60
CA ASN A 86 3.14 6.90 -13.04
C ASN A 86 2.42 7.13 -11.70
N ILE A 87 1.21 6.60 -11.53
CA ILE A 87 0.48 6.68 -10.26
C ILE A 87 1.12 5.79 -9.18
N GLU A 88 1.60 4.60 -9.55
CA GLU A 88 2.34 3.73 -8.63
C GLU A 88 3.66 4.36 -8.18
N ASP A 89 4.39 5.01 -9.09
CA ASP A 89 5.61 5.75 -8.76
C ASP A 89 5.31 6.93 -7.84
N LEU A 90 4.20 7.66 -8.08
CA LEU A 90 3.73 8.72 -7.20
C LEU A 90 3.37 8.18 -5.80
N LYS A 91 2.78 6.99 -5.72
CA LYS A 91 2.51 6.31 -4.45
C LYS A 91 3.81 6.02 -3.70
N ARG A 92 4.77 5.36 -4.37
CA ARG A 92 6.08 5.03 -3.78
C ARG A 92 6.80 6.27 -3.28
N PHE A 93 6.73 7.36 -4.04
CA PHE A 93 7.26 8.64 -3.61
C PHE A 93 6.53 9.13 -2.35
N THR A 94 5.20 9.16 -2.36
CA THR A 94 4.42 9.68 -1.23
C THR A 94 4.58 8.86 0.06
N ASP A 95 4.78 7.54 -0.05
CA ASP A 95 4.95 6.64 1.09
C ASP A 95 6.34 6.70 1.74
N ASN A 96 7.33 7.28 1.07
CA ASN A 96 8.72 7.34 1.54
C ASN A 96 8.92 8.46 2.58
N GLU A 97 9.58 8.11 3.70
CA GLU A 97 9.89 9.01 4.81
C GLU A 97 10.75 10.21 4.39
N TYR A 98 11.53 10.07 3.32
CA TYR A 98 12.44 11.11 2.84
C TYR A 98 11.82 12.08 1.83
N SER A 99 10.56 11.88 1.42
CA SER A 99 9.96 12.66 0.33
C SER A 99 9.69 14.12 0.67
N ILE A 100 9.34 14.42 1.94
CA ILE A 100 9.21 15.82 2.38
C ILE A 100 10.56 16.53 2.28
N ILE A 101 11.62 15.88 2.74
CA ILE A 101 12.98 16.43 2.73
C ILE A 101 13.45 16.64 1.28
N SER A 102 13.15 15.69 0.39
CA SER A 102 13.56 15.78 -1.02
C SER A 102 12.85 16.94 -1.75
N VAL A 103 11.55 17.15 -1.53
CA VAL A 103 10.81 18.31 -2.07
C VAL A 103 11.34 19.62 -1.48
N LEU A 104 11.65 19.65 -0.18
CA LEU A 104 12.22 20.85 0.45
C LEU A 104 13.57 21.23 -0.16
N ILE A 105 14.46 20.24 -0.35
CA ILE A 105 15.76 20.45 -1.02
C ILE A 105 15.56 20.95 -2.45
N PHE A 106 14.63 20.34 -3.20
CA PHE A 106 14.29 20.78 -4.55
C PHE A 106 13.88 22.26 -4.58
N ILE A 107 12.98 22.69 -3.68
CA ILE A 107 12.52 24.08 -3.59
C ILE A 107 13.70 25.02 -3.32
N ILE A 108 14.59 24.68 -2.37
CA ILE A 108 15.76 25.50 -2.05
C ILE A 108 16.69 25.64 -3.25
N VAL A 109 17.03 24.52 -3.91
CA VAL A 109 17.89 24.51 -5.11
C VAL A 109 17.24 25.32 -6.23
N PHE A 110 15.95 25.14 -6.47
CA PHE A 110 15.18 25.86 -7.49
C PHE A 110 15.24 27.38 -7.32
N TYR A 111 14.94 27.90 -6.12
CA TYR A 111 15.04 29.33 -5.85
C TYR A 111 16.48 29.85 -5.91
N THR A 112 17.46 29.03 -5.51
CA THR A 112 18.90 29.38 -5.63
C THR A 112 19.28 29.55 -7.10
N CYS A 113 18.86 28.65 -7.98
CA CYS A 113 19.11 28.75 -9.42
C CYS A 113 18.46 30.00 -10.03
N ILE A 114 17.19 30.28 -9.69
CA ILE A 114 16.46 31.47 -10.15
C ILE A 114 17.20 32.75 -9.73
N TYR A 115 17.64 32.81 -8.47
CA TYR A 115 18.36 33.95 -7.93
C TYR A 115 19.70 34.18 -8.65
N VAL A 116 20.51 33.14 -8.82
CA VAL A 116 21.82 33.21 -9.49
C VAL A 116 21.69 33.72 -10.93
N ILE A 117 20.62 33.31 -11.63
CA ILE A 117 20.39 33.61 -13.05
C ILE A 117 19.59 34.92 -13.23
N ARG A 118 19.20 35.56 -12.14
CA ARG A 118 18.47 36.84 -12.11
C ARG A 118 17.19 36.81 -12.95
N ILE A 119 16.45 35.71 -12.85
CA ILE A 119 15.12 35.62 -13.45
C ILE A 119 14.19 36.54 -12.65
N PRO A 120 13.40 37.42 -13.30
CA PRO A 120 12.50 38.34 -12.61
C PRO A 120 11.39 37.56 -11.88
N MET A 121 11.22 37.87 -10.59
CA MET A 121 10.21 37.27 -9.70
C MET A 121 9.12 38.27 -9.27
N SER A 122 9.05 39.44 -9.92
CA SER A 122 7.99 40.41 -9.67
C SER A 122 6.68 40.00 -10.35
N ASP A 123 5.53 40.33 -9.75
CA ASP A 123 4.20 39.85 -10.17
C ASP A 123 3.88 40.07 -11.66
N ARG A 124 4.43 41.13 -12.28
CA ARG A 124 4.19 41.45 -13.70
C ARG A 124 5.16 40.78 -14.67
N LEU A 125 6.37 40.44 -14.22
CA LEU A 125 7.45 39.94 -15.08
C LEU A 125 7.75 38.46 -14.84
N LYS A 126 7.10 37.84 -13.86
CA LYS A 126 7.30 36.43 -13.54
C LYS A 126 6.91 35.54 -14.74
N PRO A 127 7.81 34.68 -15.20
CA PRO A 127 7.52 33.69 -16.23
C PRO A 127 6.40 32.75 -15.80
N ALA A 128 5.51 32.41 -16.73
CA ALA A 128 4.41 31.49 -16.47
C ALA A 128 4.91 30.08 -16.13
N SER A 129 5.97 29.62 -16.81
CA SER A 129 6.64 28.35 -16.53
C SER A 129 7.15 28.26 -15.08
N ILE A 130 7.86 29.29 -14.63
CA ILE A 130 8.39 29.38 -13.26
C ILE A 130 7.24 29.43 -12.24
N MET A 131 6.19 30.20 -12.52
CA MET A 131 5.00 30.25 -11.67
C MET A 131 4.32 28.88 -11.51
N ILE A 132 4.21 28.11 -12.59
CA ILE A 132 3.61 26.77 -12.56
C ILE A 132 4.46 25.82 -11.70
N ILE A 133 5.78 25.80 -11.91
CA ILE A 133 6.69 24.90 -11.18
C ILE A 133 6.68 25.23 -9.68
N GLU A 134 6.77 26.50 -9.33
CA GLU A 134 6.73 26.95 -7.94
C GLU A 134 5.43 26.53 -7.25
N ASN A 135 4.28 26.83 -7.85
CA ASN A 135 3.00 26.47 -7.28
C ASN A 135 2.83 24.94 -7.18
N ALA A 136 3.27 24.19 -8.19
CA ALA A 136 3.22 22.72 -8.16
C ALA A 136 4.08 22.14 -7.03
N ALA A 137 5.31 22.66 -6.84
CA ALA A 137 6.21 22.22 -5.77
C ALA A 137 5.66 22.55 -4.38
N LEU A 138 5.08 23.74 -4.20
CA LEU A 138 4.47 24.16 -2.94
C LEU A 138 3.20 23.37 -2.62
N ILE A 139 2.34 23.13 -3.61
CA ILE A 139 1.15 22.27 -3.46
C ILE A 139 1.58 20.85 -3.09
N LEU A 140 2.56 20.28 -3.78
CA LEU A 140 3.07 18.94 -3.47
C LEU A 140 3.62 18.88 -2.04
N PHE A 141 4.41 19.88 -1.62
CA PHE A 141 4.92 19.96 -0.25
C PHE A 141 3.79 20.01 0.79
N ALA A 142 2.77 20.86 0.56
CA ALA A 142 1.61 20.95 1.43
C ALA A 142 0.81 19.64 1.50
N VAL A 143 0.61 18.97 0.36
CA VAL A 143 -0.05 17.67 0.28
C VAL A 143 0.73 16.62 1.07
N LEU A 144 2.07 16.56 0.92
CA LEU A 144 2.89 15.63 1.68
C LEU A 144 2.80 15.89 3.20
N LEU A 145 2.83 17.16 3.63
CA LEU A 145 2.64 17.50 5.05
C LEU A 145 1.29 17.00 5.58
N ILE A 146 0.22 17.21 4.82
CA ILE A 146 -1.12 16.71 5.17
C ILE A 146 -1.10 15.19 5.26
N LEU A 147 -0.60 14.49 4.25
CA LEU A 147 -0.58 13.03 4.23
C LEU A 147 0.25 12.46 5.39
N THR A 148 1.41 13.04 5.66
CA THR A 148 2.26 12.67 6.81
C THR A 148 1.54 12.94 8.14
N PHE A 149 0.84 14.07 8.28
CA PHE A 149 0.03 14.34 9.48
C PHE A 149 -1.01 13.24 9.71
N PHE A 150 -1.80 12.87 8.70
CA PHE A 150 -2.81 11.83 8.85
C PHE A 150 -2.20 10.43 9.07
N LYS A 151 -1.09 10.12 8.40
CA LYS A 151 -0.40 8.84 8.53
C LYS A 151 0.21 8.65 9.91
N TYR A 152 0.94 9.64 10.44
CA TYR A 152 1.68 9.48 11.69
C TYR A 152 0.92 9.97 12.93
N LEU A 153 0.05 10.97 12.80
CA LEU A 153 -0.73 11.47 13.95
C LEU A 153 -2.05 10.71 14.14
N LEU A 154 -2.72 10.37 13.03
CA LEU A 154 -4.05 9.75 13.07
C LEU A 154 -4.02 8.25 12.72
N ASN A 155 -2.85 7.72 12.29
CA ASN A 155 -2.69 6.34 11.85
C ASN A 155 -3.66 5.97 10.71
N ILE A 156 -3.97 6.94 9.82
CA ILE A 156 -4.85 6.79 8.65
C ILE A 156 -4.02 6.99 7.38
N ASP A 157 -4.08 6.04 6.46
CA ASP A 157 -3.43 6.14 5.15
C ASP A 157 -4.40 6.74 4.10
N LEU A 158 -4.36 8.07 3.95
CA LEU A 158 -5.23 8.79 3.01
C LEU A 158 -4.93 8.48 1.54
N PHE A 159 -3.67 8.18 1.19
CA PHE A 159 -3.29 8.03 -0.21
C PHE A 159 -3.95 6.80 -0.81
N ASN A 160 -3.94 5.69 -0.08
CA ASN A 160 -4.59 4.45 -0.49
C ASN A 160 -6.13 4.58 -0.56
N TYR A 161 -6.73 5.38 0.32
CA TYR A 161 -8.17 5.64 0.28
C TYR A 161 -8.60 6.53 -0.91
N SER A 162 -7.79 7.51 -1.28
CA SER A 162 -8.15 8.51 -2.31
C SER A 162 -7.80 8.07 -3.74
N MET A 163 -6.64 7.43 -3.95
CA MET A 163 -6.14 7.09 -5.28
C MET A 163 -6.27 5.60 -5.65
N GLY A 164 -6.63 4.73 -4.69
CA GLY A 164 -6.81 3.29 -4.93
C GLY A 164 -7.89 2.99 -5.98
N ASP A 165 -9.00 3.74 -5.94
CA ASP A 165 -10.12 3.58 -6.87
C ASP A 165 -9.71 3.98 -8.31
N ILE A 166 -8.88 5.01 -8.47
CA ILE A 166 -8.39 5.47 -9.80
C ILE A 166 -7.45 4.44 -10.42
N VAL A 167 -6.54 3.85 -9.64
CA VAL A 167 -5.61 2.82 -10.14
C VAL A 167 -6.37 1.57 -10.58
N HIS A 168 -7.39 1.15 -9.84
CA HIS A 168 -8.24 0.02 -10.20
C HIS A 168 -8.98 0.25 -11.53
N VAL A 169 -9.60 1.42 -11.70
CA VAL A 169 -10.31 1.79 -12.94
C VAL A 169 -9.36 1.88 -14.14
N LEU A 170 -8.14 2.39 -13.94
CA LEU A 170 -7.16 2.48 -15.02
C LEU A 170 -6.59 1.11 -15.43
N ASN A 171 -6.41 0.20 -14.48
CA ASN A 171 -5.95 -1.17 -14.76
C ASN A 171 -7.02 -2.01 -15.47
N GLU A 172 -8.29 -1.82 -15.13
CA GLU A 172 -9.42 -2.50 -15.79
C GLU A 172 -9.53 -2.10 -17.27
N ASN A 173 -9.26 -0.83 -17.59
CA ASN A 173 -9.24 -0.31 -18.97
C ASN A 173 -7.95 -0.64 -19.75
N ALA A 174 -6.85 -0.96 -19.06
CA ALA A 174 -5.60 -1.41 -19.69
C ALA A 174 -5.64 -2.90 -20.08
N GLY A 175 -6.48 -3.69 -19.39
CA GLY A 175 -6.76 -5.08 -19.73
C GLY A 175 -7.87 -5.17 -20.76
N GLY A 176 -7.51 -5.02 -22.05
CA GLY A 176 -8.40 -5.41 -23.14
C GLY A 176 -8.97 -6.80 -22.87
N THR A 177 -10.29 -6.87 -22.75
CA THR A 177 -11.05 -8.06 -22.39
C THR A 177 -10.99 -9.08 -23.53
N THR A 178 -9.86 -9.77 -23.70
CA THR A 178 -9.87 -11.08 -24.34
C THR A 178 -10.24 -12.10 -23.27
N VAL A 179 -11.53 -12.12 -22.94
CA VAL A 179 -12.17 -13.34 -22.45
C VAL A 179 -12.21 -14.28 -23.64
N THR A 180 -11.10 -14.99 -23.88
CA THR A 180 -11.19 -16.25 -24.61
C THR A 180 -11.94 -17.21 -23.68
N PRO A 181 -13.09 -17.76 -24.09
CA PRO A 181 -13.73 -18.80 -23.30
C PRO A 181 -12.74 -19.96 -23.22
N ARG A 182 -12.20 -20.22 -22.04
CA ARG A 182 -11.39 -21.42 -21.83
C ARG A 182 -12.34 -22.61 -22.03
N PRO A 183 -12.09 -23.51 -22.99
CA PRO A 183 -12.88 -24.72 -23.11
C PRO A 183 -12.74 -25.51 -21.80
N MET A 184 -13.84 -26.10 -21.33
CA MET A 184 -13.83 -27.08 -20.25
C MET A 184 -12.74 -28.13 -20.51
N PRO A 185 -11.92 -28.49 -19.52
CA PRO A 185 -10.95 -29.56 -19.71
C PRO A 185 -11.70 -30.90 -19.73
N THR A 186 -11.84 -31.45 -20.93
CA THR A 186 -12.17 -32.86 -21.13
C THR A 186 -11.01 -33.69 -20.59
N SER A 187 -11.34 -34.61 -19.68
CA SER A 187 -10.43 -35.62 -19.13
C SER A 187 -9.83 -36.48 -20.24
N ILE A 188 -8.51 -36.43 -20.43
CA ILE A 188 -7.77 -37.49 -21.14
C ILE A 188 -6.44 -37.76 -20.43
N SER A 189 -6.31 -38.99 -19.99
CA SER A 189 -5.14 -39.70 -19.50
C SER A 189 -4.05 -39.87 -20.57
N GLY A 190 -2.77 -39.64 -20.23
CA GLY A 190 -1.62 -40.10 -21.03
C GLY A 190 -0.27 -39.46 -20.62
N PRO A 191 0.87 -40.15 -20.79
CA PRO A 191 1.95 -40.12 -19.80
C PRO A 191 3.18 -39.26 -20.14
N GLY A 192 3.81 -38.73 -19.06
CA GLY A 192 5.26 -38.71 -18.82
C GLY A 192 6.17 -37.83 -19.69
N ARG A 193 6.75 -36.79 -19.09
CA ARG A 193 8.22 -36.58 -19.15
C ARG A 193 8.73 -35.67 -18.05
N SER A 194 9.74 -36.19 -17.36
CA SER A 194 10.51 -35.62 -16.25
C SER A 194 11.49 -34.52 -16.67
N SER A 195 11.56 -33.45 -15.88
CA SER A 195 12.80 -32.70 -15.68
C SER A 195 12.78 -32.07 -14.28
N GLY A 196 13.76 -32.45 -13.47
CA GLY A 196 13.75 -32.29 -12.02
C GLY A 196 14.01 -30.88 -11.51
N GLY A 197 13.15 -30.48 -10.59
CA GLY A 197 13.40 -29.55 -9.49
C GLY A 197 12.58 -30.07 -8.33
N THR A 198 13.20 -30.27 -7.16
CA THR A 198 12.59 -30.93 -5.98
C THR A 198 11.20 -30.37 -5.65
N PRO A 199 10.12 -31.16 -5.72
CA PRO A 199 8.81 -30.71 -5.28
C PRO A 199 8.75 -30.84 -3.76
N TYR A 200 8.60 -29.71 -3.07
CA TYR A 200 8.02 -29.71 -1.73
C TYR A 200 6.60 -30.26 -1.87
N SER A 201 6.38 -31.47 -1.37
CA SER A 201 5.11 -32.19 -1.43
C SER A 201 4.04 -31.44 -0.62
N MET A 202 3.23 -30.62 -1.30
CA MET A 202 1.91 -30.25 -0.80
C MET A 202 0.97 -31.45 -1.01
N GLU A 203 1.08 -32.44 -0.14
CA GLU A 203 0.15 -33.57 -0.07
C GLU A 203 -0.89 -33.33 1.02
N HIS A 204 -1.70 -32.30 0.82
CA HIS A 204 -3.04 -32.19 1.39
C HIS A 204 -3.84 -31.25 0.50
N ASN A 205 -4.44 -31.80 -0.56
CA ASN A 205 -5.61 -31.14 -1.13
C ASN A 205 -6.63 -31.05 0.02
N PRO A 206 -7.07 -29.85 0.43
CA PRO A 206 -8.11 -29.73 1.42
C PRO A 206 -9.33 -30.54 0.94
N PRO A 207 -10.06 -31.20 1.86
CA PRO A 207 -11.24 -31.96 1.49
C PRO A 207 -12.17 -31.06 0.68
N ALA A 208 -12.72 -31.60 -0.40
CA ALA A 208 -13.69 -30.87 -1.22
C ALA A 208 -14.83 -30.38 -0.31
N VAL A 209 -15.18 -29.08 -0.41
CA VAL A 209 -16.27 -28.47 0.36
C VAL A 209 -17.55 -29.25 0.10
N GLN A 210 -18.03 -29.99 1.11
CA GLN A 210 -19.29 -30.73 1.05
C GLN A 210 -20.37 -29.93 1.78
N GLY A 211 -21.10 -29.10 1.04
CA GLY A 211 -22.23 -28.35 1.57
C GLY A 211 -22.06 -26.84 1.52
N GLU A 212 -23.04 -26.14 2.07
CA GLU A 212 -23.03 -24.69 2.24
C GLU A 212 -22.46 -24.35 3.60
N GLU A 213 -21.57 -23.36 3.65
CA GLU A 213 -20.95 -22.89 4.88
C GLU A 213 -20.82 -21.37 4.85
N VAL A 214 -20.54 -20.77 6.01
CA VAL A 214 -20.16 -19.36 6.07
C VAL A 214 -18.69 -19.20 5.67
N PHE A 215 -18.42 -18.26 4.78
CA PHE A 215 -17.06 -17.82 4.46
C PHE A 215 -16.95 -16.30 4.48
N ASN A 216 -15.79 -15.82 4.94
CA ASN A 216 -15.50 -14.40 5.07
C ASN A 216 -14.54 -13.92 3.97
N ILE A 217 -14.89 -12.79 3.36
CA ILE A 217 -14.03 -12.03 2.44
C ILE A 217 -13.43 -10.88 3.23
N ARG A 218 -12.12 -10.94 3.50
CA ARG A 218 -11.44 -10.14 4.54
C ARG A 218 -10.98 -8.72 4.14
N ASN A 219 -11.07 -8.32 2.89
CA ASN A 219 -10.34 -7.16 2.35
C ASN A 219 -10.92 -5.78 2.73
N ASN A 220 -12.07 -5.72 3.41
CA ASN A 220 -12.70 -4.49 3.92
C ASN A 220 -12.98 -3.41 2.86
N LEU A 221 -13.43 -3.82 1.66
CA LEU A 221 -13.61 -2.90 0.53
C LEU A 221 -15.07 -2.57 0.19
N TYR A 222 -16.05 -3.25 0.80
CA TYR A 222 -17.42 -3.24 0.29
C TYR A 222 -18.38 -2.52 1.22
N THR A 223 -19.27 -1.71 0.65
CA THR A 223 -20.48 -1.19 1.31
C THR A 223 -21.53 -2.29 1.47
N TYR A 224 -22.59 -2.04 2.24
CA TYR A 224 -23.65 -3.05 2.46
C TYR A 224 -24.36 -3.45 1.16
N ASP A 225 -24.63 -2.49 0.28
CA ASP A 225 -25.31 -2.74 -0.99
C ASP A 225 -24.41 -3.56 -1.94
N GLU A 226 -23.10 -3.26 -1.96
CA GLU A 226 -22.11 -4.02 -2.75
C GLU A 226 -21.88 -5.43 -2.19
N ALA A 227 -21.93 -5.61 -0.87
CA ALA A 227 -21.71 -6.90 -0.22
C ALA A 227 -22.68 -7.99 -0.71
N GLN A 228 -23.91 -7.62 -1.04
CA GLN A 228 -24.90 -8.54 -1.62
C GLN A 228 -24.46 -9.04 -3.01
N ALA A 229 -23.95 -8.14 -3.85
CA ALA A 229 -23.43 -8.49 -5.16
C ALA A 229 -22.18 -9.38 -5.04
N VAL A 230 -21.30 -9.10 -4.08
CA VAL A 230 -20.10 -9.90 -3.81
C VAL A 230 -20.45 -11.36 -3.51
N CYS A 231 -21.41 -11.63 -2.62
CA CYS A 231 -21.81 -13.01 -2.35
C CYS A 231 -22.46 -13.67 -3.57
N SER A 232 -23.23 -12.91 -4.36
CA SER A 232 -23.91 -13.41 -5.55
C SER A 232 -22.93 -13.93 -6.62
N ILE A 233 -21.72 -13.36 -6.73
CA ILE A 233 -20.66 -13.85 -7.62
C ILE A 233 -20.26 -15.30 -7.30
N TYR A 234 -20.33 -15.68 -6.03
CA TYR A 234 -20.05 -17.04 -5.56
C TYR A 234 -21.29 -17.94 -5.53
N GLY A 235 -22.43 -17.48 -6.07
CA GLY A 235 -23.71 -18.19 -5.95
C GLY A 235 -24.19 -18.30 -4.49
N ALA A 236 -23.79 -17.34 -3.64
CA ALA A 236 -24.06 -17.28 -2.22
C ALA A 236 -24.93 -16.05 -1.87
N SER A 237 -25.50 -16.04 -0.67
CA SER A 237 -26.17 -14.87 -0.11
C SER A 237 -25.37 -14.30 1.06
N LEU A 238 -25.71 -13.09 1.53
CA LEU A 238 -25.20 -12.63 2.82
C LEU A 238 -25.59 -13.64 3.91
N ALA A 239 -24.66 -13.95 4.81
CA ALA A 239 -24.92 -14.85 5.92
C ALA A 239 -25.85 -14.19 6.95
N THR A 240 -26.79 -14.97 7.49
CA THR A 240 -27.63 -14.60 8.64
C THR A 240 -26.82 -14.59 9.94
N TYR A 241 -27.39 -13.99 10.99
CA TYR A 241 -26.77 -14.07 12.33
C TYR A 241 -26.67 -15.52 12.78
N GLU A 242 -27.74 -16.30 12.58
CA GLU A 242 -27.84 -17.71 12.97
C GLU A 242 -26.76 -18.55 12.28
N GLN A 243 -26.56 -18.38 10.96
CA GLN A 243 -25.49 -19.08 10.24
C GLN A 243 -24.09 -18.72 10.72
N ILE A 244 -23.87 -17.46 11.12
CA ILE A 244 -22.58 -17.01 11.68
C ILE A 244 -22.38 -17.57 13.09
N GLU A 245 -23.44 -17.67 13.88
CA GLU A 245 -23.43 -18.29 15.20
C GLU A 245 -23.16 -19.80 15.11
N ASP A 246 -23.78 -20.50 14.16
CA ASP A 246 -23.48 -21.90 13.85
C ASP A 246 -22.01 -22.06 13.45
N ALA A 247 -21.51 -21.20 12.55
CA ALA A 247 -20.11 -21.22 12.16
C ALA A 247 -19.17 -21.00 13.36
N TYR A 248 -19.52 -20.13 14.31
CA TYR A 248 -18.76 -19.97 15.56
C TYR A 248 -18.80 -21.22 16.45
N ASN A 249 -19.97 -21.85 16.59
CA ASN A 249 -20.12 -23.08 17.37
C ASN A 249 -19.27 -24.23 16.78
N ASP A 250 -19.12 -24.25 15.45
CA ASP A 250 -18.26 -25.19 14.72
C ASP A 250 -16.77 -24.81 14.72
N GLY A 251 -16.37 -23.76 15.44
CA GLY A 251 -14.97 -23.35 15.60
C GLY A 251 -14.52 -22.24 14.65
N GLY A 252 -15.44 -21.65 13.88
CA GLY A 252 -15.18 -20.51 13.01
C GLY A 252 -14.62 -19.31 13.77
N GLU A 253 -13.51 -18.77 13.26
CA GLU A 253 -12.89 -17.53 13.73
C GLU A 253 -12.16 -16.84 12.58
N TRP A 254 -12.45 -15.57 12.37
CA TRP A 254 -11.75 -14.77 11.36
C TRP A 254 -11.38 -13.36 11.79
N CYS A 255 -11.88 -12.88 12.95
CA CYS A 255 -11.46 -11.60 13.55
C CYS A 255 -11.53 -10.40 12.58
N ASN A 256 -12.47 -10.41 11.63
CA ASN A 256 -12.63 -9.36 10.64
C ASN A 256 -14.11 -9.05 10.40
N TYR A 257 -14.50 -7.78 10.51
CA TYR A 257 -15.88 -7.36 10.26
C TYR A 257 -16.32 -7.72 8.85
N GLY A 258 -17.43 -8.45 8.74
CA GLY A 258 -18.07 -8.77 7.48
C GLY A 258 -19.53 -8.32 7.45
N TRP A 259 -19.93 -7.62 6.39
CA TRP A 259 -21.34 -7.38 6.11
C TRP A 259 -22.10 -8.70 6.06
N SER A 260 -23.22 -8.72 6.76
CA SER A 260 -24.10 -9.87 7.01
C SER A 260 -25.55 -9.41 6.80
N GLN A 261 -26.49 -10.34 6.71
CA GLN A 261 -27.90 -10.04 6.49
C GLN A 261 -28.44 -9.06 7.54
N GLY A 262 -29.38 -8.17 7.14
CA GLY A 262 -29.95 -7.17 8.05
C GLY A 262 -29.03 -5.98 8.35
N GLN A 263 -28.09 -5.65 7.45
CA GLN A 263 -27.12 -4.54 7.61
C GLN A 263 -26.31 -4.63 8.90
N MET A 264 -25.95 -5.86 9.27
CA MET A 264 -25.07 -6.14 10.38
C MET A 264 -23.64 -6.32 9.87
N ALA A 265 -22.65 -5.83 10.62
CA ALA A 265 -21.26 -6.18 10.40
C ALA A 265 -20.80 -7.08 11.55
N LEU A 266 -20.56 -8.36 11.28
CA LEU A 266 -20.36 -9.39 12.29
C LEU A 266 -19.04 -10.14 12.09
N PHE A 267 -18.47 -10.64 13.19
CA PHE A 267 -17.36 -11.59 13.16
C PHE A 267 -17.29 -12.46 14.43
N PRO A 268 -16.97 -13.76 14.31
CA PRO A 268 -16.80 -14.66 15.44
C PRO A 268 -15.38 -14.63 15.99
N THR A 269 -15.24 -14.87 17.28
CA THR A 269 -13.93 -15.02 17.96
C THR A 269 -14.00 -16.09 19.02
N GLN A 270 -13.13 -17.11 18.90
CA GLN A 270 -13.04 -18.21 19.87
C GLN A 270 -12.45 -17.76 21.21
N LYS A 271 -12.95 -18.36 22.29
CA LYS A 271 -12.52 -18.04 23.66
C LYS A 271 -11.03 -18.35 23.91
N SER A 272 -10.51 -19.41 23.31
CA SER A 272 -9.09 -19.79 23.36
C SER A 272 -8.21 -18.71 22.74
N THR A 273 -8.51 -18.31 21.49
CA THR A 273 -7.79 -17.25 20.77
C THR A 273 -7.84 -15.94 21.53
N TRP A 274 -9.02 -15.52 22.00
CA TRP A 274 -9.17 -14.31 22.81
C TRP A 274 -8.27 -14.30 24.06
N LYS A 275 -8.23 -15.41 24.82
CA LYS A 275 -7.36 -15.53 26.01
C LYS A 275 -5.88 -15.33 25.67
N THR A 276 -5.42 -15.93 24.59
CA THR A 276 -4.03 -15.78 24.11
C THR A 276 -3.74 -14.33 23.75
N LEU A 277 -4.68 -13.65 23.10
CA LEU A 277 -4.53 -12.23 22.72
C LEU A 277 -4.49 -11.30 23.95
N GLN A 278 -5.23 -11.62 25.01
CA GLN A 278 -5.21 -10.80 26.24
C GLN A 278 -3.91 -10.93 27.04
N ALA A 279 -3.12 -11.99 26.83
CA ALA A 279 -1.89 -12.22 27.58
C ALA A 279 -0.72 -11.30 27.18
N ARG A 280 -0.86 -10.57 26.06
CA ARG A 280 0.15 -9.64 25.54
C ARG A 280 -0.43 -8.23 25.43
N ASP A 281 0.28 -7.24 25.97
CA ASP A 281 -0.18 -5.84 25.92
C ASP A 281 -0.37 -5.33 24.49
N SER A 282 0.44 -5.79 23.53
CA SER A 282 0.35 -5.41 22.12
C SER A 282 -0.87 -5.95 21.39
N THR A 283 -1.51 -7.01 21.89
CA THR A 283 -2.72 -7.62 21.30
C THR A 283 -3.93 -7.56 22.21
N LYS A 284 -3.79 -6.90 23.36
CA LYS A 284 -4.87 -6.72 24.30
C LYS A 284 -6.03 -5.99 23.61
N ASN A 285 -7.25 -6.51 23.80
CA ASN A 285 -8.47 -6.08 23.09
C ASN A 285 -8.53 -6.36 21.57
N ALA A 286 -7.55 -7.04 20.97
CA ALA A 286 -7.69 -7.51 19.59
C ALA A 286 -8.81 -8.56 19.48
N CYS A 287 -9.46 -8.61 18.32
CA CYS A 287 -10.55 -9.55 18.02
C CYS A 287 -11.76 -9.45 18.98
N GLY A 288 -12.01 -8.28 19.58
CA GLY A 288 -13.20 -8.05 20.39
C GLY A 288 -13.29 -8.95 21.63
N ARG A 289 -14.39 -9.67 21.78
CA ARG A 289 -14.70 -10.58 22.90
C ARG A 289 -15.07 -11.98 22.40
N PRO A 290 -15.03 -13.03 23.25
CA PRO A 290 -15.51 -14.34 22.86
C PRO A 290 -16.96 -14.31 22.36
N GLY A 291 -17.25 -15.03 21.28
CA GLY A 291 -18.57 -15.09 20.65
C GLY A 291 -18.68 -14.28 19.35
N ILE A 292 -19.92 -13.92 18.97
CA ILE A 292 -20.22 -13.08 17.82
C ILE A 292 -20.10 -11.60 18.20
N ASN A 293 -19.24 -10.89 17.51
CA ASN A 293 -18.96 -9.47 17.70
C ASN A 293 -19.60 -8.64 16.59
N GLY A 294 -19.77 -7.34 16.87
CA GLY A 294 -20.35 -6.38 15.94
C GLY A 294 -21.86 -6.19 16.14
N GLY A 295 -22.55 -5.76 15.09
CA GLY A 295 -23.97 -5.46 15.14
C GLY A 295 -24.46 -4.61 13.97
N TYR A 296 -25.67 -4.04 14.11
CA TYR A 296 -26.27 -3.18 13.10
C TYR A 296 -25.48 -1.89 12.90
N MET A 297 -25.19 -1.58 11.65
CA MET A 297 -24.45 -0.37 11.28
C MET A 297 -25.40 0.61 10.61
N LYS A 298 -25.65 1.78 11.24
CA LYS A 298 -26.57 2.78 10.68
C LYS A 298 -26.11 3.31 9.31
N ASN A 299 -24.80 3.45 9.11
CA ASN A 299 -24.23 3.91 7.86
C ASN A 299 -23.88 2.71 6.96
N LYS A 300 -24.68 2.49 5.92
CA LYS A 300 -24.49 1.42 4.93
C LYS A 300 -23.27 1.62 4.02
N ASN A 301 -22.71 2.82 3.98
CA ASN A 301 -21.56 3.17 3.13
C ASN A 301 -20.21 2.89 3.81
N ILE A 302 -20.20 2.32 5.02
CA ILE A 302 -18.94 1.88 5.66
C ILE A 302 -18.39 0.69 4.86
N LYS A 303 -17.08 0.70 4.60
CA LYS A 303 -16.41 -0.40 3.91
C LYS A 303 -15.99 -1.47 4.92
N PHE A 304 -16.53 -2.68 4.77
CA PHE A 304 -16.20 -3.87 5.54
C PHE A 304 -15.96 -5.05 4.60
N GLY A 305 -15.51 -6.16 5.17
CA GLY A 305 -15.48 -7.44 4.48
C GLY A 305 -16.90 -7.95 4.24
N VAL A 306 -17.04 -9.20 3.83
CA VAL A 306 -18.37 -9.79 3.58
C VAL A 306 -18.43 -11.18 4.17
N ASN A 307 -19.50 -11.48 4.92
CA ASN A 307 -19.83 -12.84 5.33
C ASN A 307 -20.86 -13.38 4.34
N CYS A 308 -20.46 -14.38 3.57
CA CYS A 308 -21.32 -15.06 2.61
C CYS A 308 -21.69 -16.45 3.13
N TYR A 309 -22.89 -16.92 2.80
CA TYR A 309 -23.34 -18.28 3.05
C TYR A 309 -23.68 -18.97 1.73
N GLY A 310 -23.03 -20.09 1.48
CA GLY A 310 -23.20 -20.87 0.25
C GLY A 310 -22.05 -21.85 0.06
N LYS A 311 -21.88 -22.36 -1.16
CA LYS A 311 -20.75 -23.23 -1.49
C LYS A 311 -19.46 -22.42 -1.55
N LYS A 312 -18.63 -22.59 -0.53
CA LYS A 312 -17.34 -21.90 -0.43
C LYS A 312 -16.43 -22.29 -1.60
N PRO A 313 -15.78 -21.31 -2.26
CA PRO A 313 -14.87 -21.60 -3.37
C PRO A 313 -13.67 -22.43 -2.90
N GLN A 314 -13.09 -23.20 -3.82
CA GLN A 314 -11.85 -23.92 -3.56
C GLN A 314 -10.72 -22.92 -3.28
N PRO A 315 -9.90 -23.14 -2.24
CA PRO A 315 -8.87 -22.20 -1.87
C PRO A 315 -7.75 -22.17 -2.91
N SER A 316 -7.28 -20.97 -3.24
CA SER A 316 -6.07 -20.78 -4.02
C SER A 316 -4.81 -21.18 -3.23
N SER A 317 -3.69 -21.38 -3.93
CA SER A 317 -2.40 -21.67 -3.29
C SER A 317 -1.97 -20.58 -2.29
N GLN A 318 -2.31 -19.31 -2.56
CA GLN A 318 -2.04 -18.20 -1.66
C GLN A 318 -2.90 -18.28 -0.39
N GLU A 319 -4.19 -18.60 -0.52
CA GLU A 319 -5.09 -18.75 0.63
C GLU A 319 -4.70 -19.93 1.51
N LEU A 320 -4.24 -21.03 0.92
CA LEU A 320 -3.69 -22.17 1.64
C LEU A 320 -2.41 -21.79 2.41
N ALA A 321 -1.49 -21.06 1.77
CA ALA A 321 -0.29 -20.56 2.43
C ALA A 321 -0.64 -19.63 3.61
N MET A 322 -1.66 -18.78 3.46
CA MET A 322 -2.14 -17.91 4.53
C MET A 322 -2.86 -18.68 5.64
N MET A 323 -3.63 -19.72 5.30
CA MET A 323 -4.23 -20.61 6.30
C MET A 323 -3.14 -21.33 7.11
N GLN A 324 -2.09 -21.84 6.47
CA GLN A 324 -0.97 -22.48 7.16
C GLN A 324 -0.14 -21.50 8.01
N ALA A 325 0.05 -20.27 7.52
CA ALA A 325 0.64 -19.21 8.32
C ALA A 325 -0.21 -18.87 9.56
N ASN A 326 -1.54 -19.00 9.43
CA ASN A 326 -2.52 -18.73 10.48
C ASN A 326 -2.83 -19.96 11.37
N SER A 327 -2.53 -21.19 10.95
CA SER A 327 -2.72 -22.39 11.80
C SER A 327 -1.73 -22.43 12.97
N ASN A 328 -0.68 -21.61 12.89
CA ASN A 328 0.28 -21.34 13.96
C ASN A 328 -0.01 -20.00 14.67
N ILE A 329 -1.27 -19.62 14.87
CA ILE A 329 -1.64 -18.41 15.64
C ILE A 329 -1.46 -18.73 17.15
N SER A 330 -0.59 -18.15 17.99
CA SER A 330 -0.13 -16.76 18.10
C SER A 330 0.02 -16.07 16.77
N PRO A 331 -0.81 -15.04 16.47
CA PRO A 331 -0.73 -14.36 15.18
C PRO A 331 0.73 -14.01 14.92
N ASN A 332 1.18 -14.15 13.67
CA ASN A 332 2.55 -13.85 13.26
C ASN A 332 2.80 -12.35 13.44
N ILE A 333 2.86 -11.96 14.71
CA ILE A 333 3.03 -10.62 15.26
C ILE A 333 4.53 -10.51 15.37
N PRO A 334 5.14 -9.64 14.56
CA PRO A 334 6.52 -9.30 14.74
C PRO A 334 6.70 -8.90 16.21
N LEU A 335 7.55 -9.64 16.93
CA LEU A 335 7.94 -9.28 18.29
C LEU A 335 8.36 -7.82 18.28
N THR A 336 7.86 -7.02 19.21
CA THR A 336 8.33 -5.65 19.37
C THR A 336 9.85 -5.66 19.56
N PRO A 337 10.58 -4.59 19.19
CA PRO A 337 12.03 -4.52 19.42
C PRO A 337 12.44 -4.81 20.87
N ALA A 338 11.57 -4.46 21.83
CA ALA A 338 11.77 -4.76 23.25
C ALA A 338 11.63 -6.27 23.55
N GLU A 339 10.60 -6.94 23.01
CA GLU A 339 10.41 -8.38 23.17
C GLU A 339 11.49 -9.19 22.46
N GLN A 340 11.97 -8.77 21.30
CA GLN A 340 13.08 -9.43 20.60
C GLN A 340 14.37 -9.39 21.44
N LYS A 341 14.67 -8.24 22.04
CA LYS A 341 15.79 -8.08 22.97
C LYS A 341 15.63 -8.97 24.20
N LEU A 342 14.42 -9.03 24.78
CA LEU A 342 14.13 -9.88 25.93
C LEU A 342 14.28 -11.37 25.59
N GLN A 343 13.74 -11.83 24.46
CA GLN A 343 13.87 -13.22 24.03
C GLN A 343 15.33 -13.60 23.74
N THR A 344 16.11 -12.69 23.15
CA THR A 344 17.54 -12.91 22.93
C THR A 344 18.27 -13.05 24.26
N LYS A 345 17.96 -12.19 25.25
CA LYS A 345 18.51 -12.31 26.62
C LYS A 345 18.10 -13.62 27.29
N MET A 346 16.82 -14.00 27.24
CA MET A 346 16.35 -15.26 27.80
C MET A 346 17.04 -16.48 27.17
N LYS A 347 17.27 -16.46 25.86
CA LYS A 347 18.00 -17.53 25.16
C LYS A 347 19.45 -17.60 25.62
N ILE A 348 20.12 -16.45 25.78
CA ILE A 348 21.48 -16.38 26.32
C ILE A 348 21.51 -16.93 27.75
N TRP A 349 20.61 -16.50 28.62
CA TRP A 349 20.53 -16.99 30.01
C TRP A 349 20.22 -18.49 30.07
N LYS A 350 19.34 -19.00 29.22
CA LYS A 350 19.01 -20.43 29.18
C LYS A 350 20.19 -21.28 28.71
N ASN A 351 20.91 -20.82 27.69
CA ASN A 351 22.09 -21.55 27.16
C ASN A 351 23.29 -21.48 28.11
N ASN A 352 23.34 -20.47 28.97
CA ASN A 352 24.41 -20.25 29.94
C ASN A 352 23.83 -20.25 31.38
N ALA A 353 22.85 -21.12 31.65
CA ALA A 353 22.09 -21.09 32.90
C ALA A 353 22.98 -21.21 34.14
N ASN A 354 24.05 -22.02 34.07
CA ASN A 354 25.00 -22.20 35.16
C ASN A 354 25.81 -20.93 35.49
N GLU A 355 25.92 -19.99 34.54
CA GLU A 355 26.67 -18.74 34.69
C GLU A 355 25.76 -17.57 35.10
N PHE A 356 24.56 -17.49 34.51
CA PHE A 356 23.65 -16.35 34.71
C PHE A 356 22.50 -16.62 35.69
N LEU A 357 22.14 -17.87 35.95
CA LEU A 357 20.97 -18.27 36.74
C LEU A 357 21.39 -19.12 37.95
N VAL A 358 22.24 -18.55 38.81
CA VAL A 358 22.68 -19.20 40.05
C VAL A 358 21.55 -19.15 41.08
N VAL A 359 21.04 -20.32 41.44
CA VAL A 359 19.96 -20.48 42.44
C VAL A 359 20.58 -20.63 43.83
N ASN A 360 20.08 -19.88 44.81
CA ASN A 360 20.51 -20.01 46.20
C ASN A 360 19.94 -21.29 46.84
N SER A 361 20.69 -21.87 47.77
CA SER A 361 20.17 -22.92 48.64
C SER A 361 19.06 -22.38 49.55
N PHE A 362 18.11 -23.24 49.92
CA PHE A 362 17.01 -22.89 50.81
C PHE A 362 17.50 -22.30 52.15
N ASN A 363 18.57 -22.86 52.72
CA ASN A 363 19.29 -22.28 53.85
C ASN A 363 20.80 -22.62 53.78
N ARG A 364 21.57 -22.34 54.84
CA ARG A 364 23.03 -22.60 54.89
C ARG A 364 23.40 -24.09 54.95
N GLN A 365 22.43 -24.97 55.17
CA GLN A 365 22.62 -26.39 55.44
C GLN A 365 21.90 -27.28 54.40
N GLU A 366 20.85 -26.78 53.75
CA GLU A 366 19.99 -27.57 52.86
C GLU A 366 19.68 -26.83 51.54
N TRP A 367 19.64 -27.58 50.44
CA TRP A 367 19.34 -27.07 49.11
C TRP A 367 17.83 -26.77 48.91
N SER A 368 16.95 -27.59 49.48
CA SER A 368 15.49 -27.47 49.40
C SER A 368 14.83 -28.00 50.68
N ASP A 369 13.69 -27.42 51.10
CA ASP A 369 12.90 -27.80 52.32
C ASP A 369 11.71 -28.72 52.02
N ILE A 370 11.51 -29.07 50.75
CA ILE A 370 10.40 -29.93 50.35
C ILE A 370 10.83 -31.37 50.62
N LYS A 371 10.15 -32.03 51.57
CA LYS A 371 10.33 -33.45 51.91
C LYS A 371 9.48 -34.37 51.05
#